data_AF-A0A7S3CCS8-F1
#
_entry.id   AF-A0A7S3CCS8-F1
#
_cell.length_a   1.000
_cell.length_b   1.000
_cell.length_c   1.000
_cell.angle_alpha   90.00
_cell.angle_beta   90.00
_cell.angle_gamma   90.00
#
_symmetry.space_group_name_H-M   'P 1'
#
loop_
_entity.id
_entity.type
_entity.pdbx_description
1 polymer ?
#
loop_
_entity_poly.entity_id
_entity_poly.type
_entity_poly.pdbx_seq_one_letter_code
_entity_poly.pdbx_strand_id
1 'polypeptide(L)'
;PRVAMVAVLPVVDEQVLREQVWRSLRLNLIGNAIFLAERLFAENAEEENAYILAVAYHRQGKPVRAKEALRGRKGEQCRYLLAQCCVELGELTEAESELAGGAGVSYDSGEYQNRVPNGAAGFYLLGRVCRLTGRSKQAVKHLRTALELNPLLWSAYEELCQLGAEDDVRGVVSD
;
A
#
# COMPACT_ATOMS: atom_id res chain seq x y z
N PRO A 1 -8.16 41.84 -2.37
CA PRO A 1 -9.27 41.24 -3.15
C PRO A 1 -8.74 40.55 -4.42
N ARG A 2 -8.40 39.26 -4.33
CA ARG A 2 -8.13 38.43 -5.51
C ARG A 2 -9.43 37.71 -5.82
N VAL A 3 -10.05 38.09 -6.94
CA VAL A 3 -11.22 37.42 -7.50
C VAL A 3 -10.81 35.99 -7.81
N ALA A 4 -11.20 35.04 -6.97
CA ALA A 4 -11.14 33.64 -7.32
C ALA A 4 -12.16 33.44 -8.45
N MET A 5 -11.68 33.35 -9.69
CA MET A 5 -12.44 32.70 -10.75
C MET A 5 -12.69 31.26 -10.28
N VAL A 6 -13.83 31.04 -9.64
CA VAL A 6 -14.42 29.70 -9.58
C VAL A 6 -14.83 29.43 -11.02
N ALA A 7 -13.90 28.91 -11.81
CA ALA A 7 -14.25 28.28 -13.07
C ALA A 7 -15.27 27.20 -12.70
N VAL A 8 -16.54 27.44 -13.04
CA VAL A 8 -17.57 26.41 -13.04
C VAL A 8 -17.18 25.46 -14.17
N LEU A 9 -16.19 24.63 -13.88
CA LEU A 9 -15.86 23.49 -14.70
C LEU A 9 -17.16 22.67 -14.82
N PRO A 10 -17.48 22.14 -16.01
CA PRO A 10 -18.67 21.32 -16.20
C PRO A 10 -18.73 20.25 -15.10
N VAL A 11 -19.94 19.83 -14.70
CA VAL A 11 -20.11 18.66 -13.85
C VAL A 11 -19.50 17.49 -14.62
N VAL A 12 -18.23 17.20 -14.33
CA VAL A 12 -17.51 16.10 -14.93
C VAL A 12 -17.97 14.88 -14.14
N ASP A 13 -18.47 13.89 -14.87
CA ASP A 13 -18.80 12.59 -14.30
C ASP A 13 -17.64 12.08 -13.42
N GLU A 14 -17.97 11.63 -12.22
CA GLU A 14 -17.01 11.13 -11.23
C GLU A 14 -16.10 10.05 -11.84
N GLN A 15 -16.66 9.16 -12.66
CA GLN A 15 -15.93 8.11 -13.34
C GLN A 15 -14.90 8.68 -14.32
N VAL A 16 -15.29 9.68 -15.11
CA VAL A 16 -14.39 10.36 -16.05
C VAL A 16 -13.26 11.04 -15.28
N LEU A 17 -13.56 11.67 -14.15
CA LEU A 17 -12.55 12.31 -13.32
C LEU A 17 -11.55 11.29 -12.75
N ARG A 18 -12.02 10.15 -12.23
CA ARG A 18 -11.17 9.05 -11.76
C ARG A 18 -10.25 8.54 -12.88
N GLU A 19 -10.77 8.33 -14.08
CA GLU A 19 -9.98 7.88 -15.23
C GLU A 19 -8.88 8.89 -15.60
N GLN A 20 -9.16 10.19 -15.54
CA GLN A 20 -8.16 11.23 -15.80
C GLN A 20 -7.09 11.30 -14.70
N VAL A 21 -7.44 11.05 -13.44
CA VAL A 21 -6.44 10.94 -12.36
C VAL A 21 -5.50 9.78 -12.66
N TRP A 22 -6.02 8.59 -12.93
CA TRP A 22 -5.20 7.41 -13.23
C TRP A 22 -4.36 7.57 -14.49
N ARG A 23 -4.91 8.21 -15.54
CA ARG A 23 -4.15 8.56 -16.74
C ARG A 23 -2.99 9.49 -16.41
N SER A 24 -3.22 10.51 -15.57
CA SER A 24 -2.20 11.45 -15.14
C SER A 24 -1.11 10.75 -14.32
N LEU A 25 -1.47 9.84 -13.43
CA LEU A 25 -0.52 9.03 -12.65
C LEU A 25 0.35 8.15 -13.55
N ARG A 26 -0.24 7.46 -14.54
CA ARG A 26 0.51 6.63 -15.50
C ARG A 26 1.50 7.44 -16.35
N LEU A 27 1.15 8.69 -16.67
CA LEU A 27 2.00 9.61 -17.42
C LEU A 27 2.96 10.42 -16.53
N ASN A 28 3.02 10.11 -15.23
CA ASN A 28 3.84 10.81 -14.24
C ASN A 28 3.53 12.33 -14.12
N LEU A 29 2.32 12.75 -14.49
CA LEU A 29 1.84 14.13 -14.33
C LEU A 29 1.30 14.33 -12.90
N ILE A 30 2.18 14.20 -11.91
CA ILE A 30 1.79 14.08 -10.48
C ILE A 30 1.02 15.30 -9.98
N GLY A 31 1.42 16.52 -10.36
CA GLY A 31 0.71 17.74 -9.97
C GLY A 31 -0.73 17.77 -10.49
N ASN A 32 -0.96 17.33 -11.73
CA ASN A 32 -2.29 17.25 -12.31
C ASN A 32 -3.13 16.16 -11.63
N ALA A 33 -2.53 14.99 -11.38
CA ALA A 33 -3.20 13.90 -10.69
C ALA A 33 -3.69 14.33 -9.29
N ILE A 34 -2.84 15.03 -8.52
CA ILE A 34 -3.20 15.54 -7.18
C ILE A 34 -4.34 16.53 -7.27
N PHE A 35 -4.26 17.52 -8.17
CA PHE A 35 -5.31 18.53 -8.29
C PHE A 35 -6.69 17.90 -8.59
N LEU A 36 -6.73 16.96 -9.53
CA LEU A 36 -7.95 16.24 -9.88
C LEU A 36 -8.43 15.34 -8.72
N ALA A 37 -7.52 14.65 -8.03
CA ALA A 37 -7.85 13.78 -6.91
C ALA A 37 -8.33 14.53 -5.66
N GLU A 38 -7.75 15.70 -5.35
CA GLU A 38 -8.20 16.56 -4.25
C GLU A 38 -9.62 17.06 -4.51
N ARG A 39 -9.92 17.44 -5.76
CA ARG A 39 -11.27 17.83 -6.17
C ARG A 39 -12.25 16.66 -6.06
N LEU A 40 -11.89 15.50 -6.60
CA LEU A 40 -12.70 14.28 -6.54
C LEU A 40 -13.03 13.89 -5.09
N PHE A 41 -12.04 13.92 -4.20
CA PHE A 41 -12.22 13.60 -2.79
C PHE A 41 -13.05 14.64 -2.03
N ALA A 42 -12.92 15.93 -2.39
CA ALA A 42 -13.73 17.00 -1.80
C ALA A 42 -15.21 16.91 -2.21
N GLU A 43 -15.49 16.38 -3.39
CA GLU A 43 -16.85 16.13 -3.88
C GLU A 43 -17.46 14.88 -3.22
N ASN A 44 -16.71 13.77 -3.17
CA ASN A 44 -17.12 12.55 -2.50
C ASN A 44 -15.92 11.87 -1.80
N ALA A 45 -15.92 11.88 -0.46
CA ALA A 45 -14.86 11.28 0.36
C ALA A 45 -15.04 9.76 0.57
N GLU A 46 -15.53 9.05 -0.43
CA GLU A 46 -15.62 7.59 -0.45
C GLU A 46 -14.23 6.92 -0.42
N GLU A 47 -14.22 5.64 -0.09
CA GLU A 47 -12.97 4.89 0.12
C GLU A 47 -12.11 4.81 -1.15
N GLU A 48 -12.73 4.62 -2.32
CA GLU A 48 -12.02 4.57 -3.61
C GLU A 48 -11.35 5.91 -3.94
N ASN A 49 -12.06 7.04 -3.74
CA ASN A 49 -11.53 8.38 -3.99
C ASN A 49 -10.42 8.74 -3.00
N ALA A 50 -10.58 8.32 -1.73
CA ALA A 50 -9.54 8.46 -0.70
C ALA A 50 -8.26 7.72 -1.12
N TYR A 51 -8.40 6.48 -1.61
CA TYR A 51 -7.29 5.68 -2.12
C TYR A 51 -6.58 6.36 -3.30
N ILE A 52 -7.33 6.83 -4.29
CA ILE A 52 -6.77 7.53 -5.46
C ILE A 52 -5.97 8.77 -5.04
N LEU A 53 -6.50 9.58 -4.14
CA LEU A 53 -5.79 10.75 -3.59
C LEU A 53 -4.52 10.34 -2.83
N ALA A 54 -4.61 9.30 -2.01
CA ALA A 54 -3.46 8.79 -1.28
C ALA A 54 -2.35 8.27 -2.21
N VAL A 55 -2.70 7.57 -3.29
CA VAL A 55 -1.73 7.14 -4.32
C VAL A 55 -1.04 8.35 -4.93
N ALA A 56 -1.78 9.42 -5.25
CA ALA A 56 -1.20 10.63 -5.81
C ALA A 56 -0.22 11.32 -4.85
N TYR A 57 -0.55 11.40 -3.56
CA TYR A 57 0.38 11.93 -2.55
C TYR A 57 1.59 11.03 -2.30
N HIS A 58 1.40 9.72 -2.29
CA HIS A 58 2.47 8.75 -2.13
C HIS A 58 3.47 8.85 -3.30
N ARG A 59 2.98 8.95 -4.54
CA ARG A 59 3.81 9.19 -5.74
C ARG A 59 4.55 10.52 -5.73
N GLN A 60 4.05 11.52 -5.01
CA GLN A 60 4.74 12.79 -4.79
C GLN A 60 5.86 12.69 -3.72
N GLY A 61 5.95 11.58 -2.98
CA GLY A 61 6.85 11.45 -1.85
C GLY A 61 6.34 12.15 -0.58
N LYS A 62 5.01 12.23 -0.42
CA LYS A 62 4.37 12.80 0.79
C LYS A 62 3.57 11.73 1.55
N PRO A 63 4.24 10.74 2.17
CA PRO A 63 3.57 9.65 2.87
C PRO A 63 2.66 10.13 4.01
N VAL A 64 3.00 11.22 4.70
CA VAL A 64 2.13 11.82 5.74
C VAL A 64 0.77 12.24 5.18
N ARG A 65 0.73 12.92 4.01
CA ARG A 65 -0.54 13.34 3.41
C ARG A 65 -1.35 12.16 2.89
N ALA A 66 -0.67 11.14 2.35
CA ALA A 66 -1.31 9.89 1.94
C ALA A 66 -1.96 9.18 3.14
N LYS A 67 -1.25 9.08 4.27
CA LYS A 67 -1.73 8.52 5.53
C LYS A 67 -2.99 9.22 6.03
N GLU A 68 -2.99 10.56 6.02
CA GLU A 68 -4.15 11.38 6.42
C GLU A 68 -5.38 11.11 5.53
N ALA A 69 -5.19 11.01 4.21
CA ALA A 69 -6.29 10.70 3.29
C ALA A 69 -6.91 9.30 3.53
N LEU A 70 -6.10 8.34 3.98
CA LEU A 70 -6.50 6.96 4.26
C LEU A 70 -7.01 6.73 5.69
N ARG A 71 -6.98 7.73 6.57
CA ARG A 71 -7.35 7.55 7.98
C ARG A 71 -8.77 6.99 8.11
N GLY A 72 -8.90 5.87 8.81
CA GLY A 72 -10.18 5.20 9.09
C GLY A 72 -10.73 4.34 7.96
N ARG A 73 -10.01 4.20 6.84
CA ARG A 73 -10.37 3.31 5.72
C ARG A 73 -9.94 1.88 6.02
N LYS A 74 -10.78 0.90 5.65
CA LYS A 74 -10.58 -0.51 6.02
C LYS A 74 -10.41 -1.42 4.81
N GLY A 75 -10.65 -0.93 3.60
CA GLY A 75 -10.40 -1.67 2.37
C GLY A 75 -8.96 -2.15 2.26
N GLU A 76 -8.77 -3.28 1.57
CA GLU A 76 -7.46 -3.93 1.43
C GLU A 76 -6.42 -3.01 0.78
N GLN A 77 -6.80 -2.30 -0.29
CA GLN A 77 -5.94 -1.36 -1.00
C GLN A 77 -5.50 -0.20 -0.12
N CYS A 78 -6.43 0.35 0.67
CA CYS A 78 -6.17 1.42 1.63
C CYS A 78 -5.22 0.96 2.73
N ARG A 79 -5.50 -0.18 3.37
CA ARG A 79 -4.64 -0.75 4.43
C ARG A 79 -3.22 -1.03 3.94
N TYR A 80 -3.10 -1.58 2.73
CA TYR A 80 -1.80 -1.85 2.13
C TYR A 80 -0.99 -0.55 1.89
N LEU A 81 -1.60 0.46 1.26
CA LEU A 81 -0.93 1.72 1.00
C LEU A 81 -0.62 2.49 2.30
N LEU A 82 -1.51 2.40 3.29
CA LEU A 82 -1.29 2.97 4.62
C LEU A 82 -0.06 2.32 5.28
N ALA A 83 0.04 0.99 5.24
CA ALA A 83 1.21 0.28 5.75
C ALA A 83 2.50 0.66 5.00
N GLN A 84 2.46 0.84 3.68
CA GLN A 84 3.61 1.35 2.92
C GLN A 84 4.06 2.73 3.41
N CYS A 85 3.11 3.64 3.62
CA CYS A 85 3.40 4.97 4.17
C CYS A 85 4.01 4.87 5.58
N CYS A 86 3.48 4.02 6.45
CA CYS A 86 4.02 3.81 7.80
C CYS A 86 5.46 3.26 7.76
N VAL A 87 5.78 2.33 6.85
CA VAL A 87 7.15 1.84 6.66
C VAL A 87 8.10 2.96 6.23
N GLU A 88 7.68 3.82 5.31
CA GLU A 88 8.49 4.98 4.86
C GLU A 88 8.73 6.00 5.97
N LEU A 89 7.78 6.13 6.91
CA LEU A 89 7.88 7.00 8.08
C LEU A 89 8.64 6.34 9.25
N GLY A 90 8.99 5.05 9.15
CA GLY A 90 9.63 4.29 10.24
C GLY A 90 8.66 3.82 11.34
N GLU A 91 7.36 3.96 11.13
CA GLU A 91 6.28 3.58 12.06
C GLU A 91 5.93 2.09 11.91
N LEU A 92 6.90 1.22 12.17
CA LEU A 92 6.83 -0.21 11.84
C LEU A 92 5.73 -0.97 12.59
N THR A 93 5.41 -0.57 13.83
CA THR A 93 4.34 -1.18 14.63
C THR A 93 2.96 -0.91 14.06
N GLU A 94 2.74 0.30 13.56
CA GLU A 94 1.49 0.67 12.89
C GLU A 94 1.37 -0.04 11.54
N ALA A 95 2.45 -0.09 10.76
CA ALA A 95 2.48 -0.85 9.51
C ALA A 95 2.08 -2.32 9.70
N GLU A 96 2.60 -2.97 10.74
CA GLU A 96 2.25 -4.34 11.08
C GLU A 96 0.77 -4.49 11.46
N SER A 97 0.25 -3.60 12.31
CA SER A 97 -1.16 -3.60 12.70
C SER A 97 -2.08 -3.45 11.48
N GLU A 98 -1.74 -2.54 10.56
CA GLU A 98 -2.49 -2.33 9.34
C GLU A 98 -2.45 -3.53 8.40
N LEU A 99 -1.36 -4.32 8.37
CA LEU A 99 -1.25 -5.53 7.54
C LEU A 99 -1.90 -6.76 8.19
N ALA A 100 -1.70 -6.96 9.48
CA ALA A 100 -2.18 -8.14 10.20
C ALA A 100 -3.65 -8.02 10.64
N GLY A 101 -4.25 -6.83 10.50
CA GLY A 101 -5.67 -6.58 10.78
C GLY A 101 -5.94 -6.36 12.26
N GLY A 102 -5.06 -5.62 12.94
CA GLY A 102 -5.19 -5.21 14.34
C GLY A 102 -3.89 -5.33 15.14
N ALA A 103 -3.85 -4.72 16.32
CA ALA A 103 -2.72 -4.80 17.23
C ALA A 103 -2.63 -6.18 17.92
N GLY A 104 -1.41 -6.66 18.16
CA GLY A 104 -1.18 -7.86 18.98
C GLY A 104 -1.50 -9.19 18.31
N VAL A 105 -1.36 -9.27 16.98
CA VAL A 105 -1.63 -10.51 16.23
C VAL A 105 -0.63 -11.60 16.61
N SER A 106 -1.16 -12.77 16.98
CA SER A 106 -0.37 -14.00 17.09
C SER A 106 -0.21 -14.64 15.71
N TYR A 107 1.03 -14.99 15.37
CA TYR A 107 1.37 -15.65 14.11
C TYR A 107 1.28 -17.18 14.17
N ASP A 108 0.92 -17.73 15.33
CA ASP A 108 0.84 -19.17 15.58
C ASP A 108 -0.48 -19.77 15.10
N SER A 109 -1.60 -19.05 15.21
CA SER A 109 -2.93 -19.56 14.84
C SER A 109 -3.22 -19.56 13.34
N GLY A 110 -2.42 -18.87 12.53
CA GLY A 110 -2.61 -18.76 11.07
C GLY A 110 -3.80 -17.88 10.63
N GLU A 111 -4.73 -17.53 11.52
CA GLU A 111 -5.95 -16.76 11.22
C GLU A 111 -5.69 -15.38 10.61
N TYR A 112 -4.52 -14.80 10.86
CA TYR A 112 -4.13 -13.51 10.29
C TYR A 112 -3.92 -13.58 8.78
N GLN A 113 -3.63 -14.76 8.20
CA GLN A 113 -3.33 -14.90 6.78
C GLN A 113 -4.49 -14.42 5.90
N ASN A 114 -5.73 -14.67 6.32
CA ASN A 114 -6.94 -14.22 5.61
C ASN A 114 -7.19 -12.70 5.74
N ARG A 115 -6.47 -12.00 6.62
CA ARG A 115 -6.60 -10.56 6.86
C ARG A 115 -5.50 -9.75 6.17
N VAL A 116 -4.44 -10.39 5.69
CA VAL A 116 -3.33 -9.72 5.00
C VAL A 116 -3.83 -9.19 3.65
N PRO A 117 -3.75 -7.87 3.40
CA PRO A 117 -4.29 -7.28 2.17
C PRO A 117 -3.44 -7.62 0.95
N ASN A 118 -4.02 -7.64 -0.24
CA ASN A 118 -3.31 -7.75 -1.52
C ASN A 118 -2.43 -9.01 -1.68
N GLY A 119 -2.77 -10.12 -1.01
CA GLY A 119 -2.13 -11.43 -1.19
C GLY A 119 -0.61 -11.39 -1.03
N ALA A 120 0.12 -11.88 -2.04
CA ALA A 120 1.59 -11.95 -2.03
C ALA A 120 2.27 -10.63 -1.66
N ALA A 121 1.75 -9.49 -2.15
CA ALA A 121 2.34 -8.18 -1.89
C ALA A 121 2.23 -7.78 -0.41
N GLY A 122 1.11 -8.13 0.24
CA GLY A 122 0.92 -7.89 1.68
C GLY A 122 1.83 -8.74 2.53
N PHE A 123 1.98 -10.04 2.21
CA PHE A 123 2.92 -10.92 2.91
C PHE A 123 4.37 -10.48 2.74
N TYR A 124 4.76 -10.03 1.55
CA TYR A 124 6.08 -9.46 1.32
C TYR A 124 6.32 -8.23 2.22
N LEU A 125 5.37 -7.30 2.27
CA LEU A 125 5.52 -6.11 3.12
C LEU A 125 5.57 -6.46 4.61
N LEU A 126 4.77 -7.45 5.05
CA LEU A 126 4.80 -7.95 6.43
C LEU A 126 6.13 -8.62 6.77
N GLY A 127 6.69 -9.39 5.83
CA GLY A 127 8.04 -9.95 5.95
C GLY A 127 9.11 -8.88 6.09
N ARG A 128 9.03 -7.84 5.27
CA ARG A 128 9.93 -6.67 5.34
C ARG A 128 9.81 -5.94 6.69
N VAL A 129 8.60 -5.73 7.21
CA VAL A 129 8.38 -5.15 8.55
C VAL A 129 8.99 -6.03 9.65
N CYS A 130 8.80 -7.36 9.58
CA CYS A 130 9.41 -8.29 10.52
C CYS A 130 10.94 -8.23 10.48
N ARG A 131 11.53 -8.13 9.28
CA ARG A 131 12.99 -7.98 9.12
C ARG A 131 13.49 -6.68 9.73
N LEU A 132 12.84 -5.56 9.43
CA LEU A 132 13.20 -4.23 9.97
C LEU A 132 13.06 -4.16 11.50
N THR A 133 12.23 -5.00 12.10
CA THR A 133 12.06 -5.12 13.57
C THR A 133 12.92 -6.22 14.19
N GLY A 134 13.85 -6.82 13.45
CA GLY A 134 14.79 -7.84 13.94
C GLY A 134 14.21 -9.25 14.11
N ARG A 135 12.98 -9.50 13.62
CA ARG A 135 12.29 -10.80 13.73
C ARG A 135 12.52 -11.66 12.49
N SER A 136 13.78 -12.03 12.24
CA SER A 136 14.18 -12.72 11.00
C SER A 136 13.44 -14.03 10.73
N LYS A 137 13.16 -14.85 11.76
CA LYS A 137 12.39 -16.10 11.59
C LYS A 137 10.97 -15.84 11.05
N GLN A 138 10.34 -14.80 11.55
CA GLN A 138 9.00 -14.40 11.13
C GLN A 138 9.03 -13.78 9.73
N ALA A 139 10.07 -13.00 9.42
CA ALA A 139 10.30 -12.46 8.09
C ALA A 139 10.39 -13.57 7.04
N VAL A 140 11.21 -14.61 7.29
CA VAL A 140 11.34 -15.77 6.40
C VAL A 140 9.99 -16.46 6.17
N LYS A 141 9.20 -16.69 7.23
CA LYS A 141 7.86 -17.29 7.11
C LYS A 141 6.96 -16.49 6.16
N HIS A 142 6.88 -15.17 6.32
CA HIS A 142 6.04 -14.33 5.48
C HIS A 142 6.55 -14.18 4.05
N LEU A 143 7.86 -14.05 3.85
CA LEU A 143 8.48 -13.97 2.52
C LEU A 143 8.28 -15.26 1.73
N ARG A 144 8.35 -16.42 2.40
CA ARG A 144 8.01 -17.71 1.79
C ARG A 144 6.55 -17.75 1.35
N THR A 145 5.62 -17.37 2.22
CA THR A 145 4.19 -17.30 1.86
C THR A 145 3.95 -16.33 0.68
N ALA A 146 4.70 -15.23 0.59
CA ALA A 146 4.61 -14.32 -0.54
C ALA A 146 5.01 -14.99 -1.87
N LEU A 147 6.06 -15.82 -1.85
CA LEU A 147 6.52 -16.57 -3.03
C LEU A 147 5.63 -17.77 -3.37
N GLU A 148 5.04 -18.44 -2.37
CA GLU A 148 4.03 -19.48 -2.60
C GLU A 148 2.79 -18.92 -3.32
N LEU A 149 2.40 -17.68 -3.01
CA LEU A 149 1.29 -16.99 -3.66
C LEU A 149 1.67 -16.37 -5.01
N ASN A 150 2.91 -15.90 -5.15
CA ASN A 150 3.44 -15.34 -6.38
C ASN A 150 4.93 -15.68 -6.56
N PRO A 151 5.26 -16.76 -7.28
CA PRO A 151 6.64 -17.17 -7.54
C PRO A 151 7.48 -16.13 -8.30
N LEU A 152 6.84 -15.16 -8.97
CA LEU A 152 7.51 -14.11 -9.75
C LEU A 152 7.88 -12.88 -8.90
N LEU A 153 7.65 -12.90 -7.58
CA LEU A 153 7.95 -11.77 -6.70
C LEU A 153 9.43 -11.73 -6.31
N TRP A 154 10.28 -11.30 -7.25
CA TRP A 154 11.75 -11.21 -7.07
C TRP A 154 12.17 -10.52 -5.78
N SER A 155 11.53 -9.40 -5.40
CA SER A 155 11.89 -8.68 -4.18
C SER A 155 11.78 -9.54 -2.92
N ALA A 156 10.83 -10.47 -2.86
CA ALA A 156 10.70 -11.37 -1.72
C ALA A 156 11.83 -12.40 -1.69
N TYR A 157 12.22 -12.93 -2.84
CA TYR A 157 13.36 -13.83 -2.98
C TYR A 157 14.68 -13.15 -2.59
N GLU A 158 14.91 -11.91 -3.07
CA GLU A 158 16.09 -11.13 -2.72
C GLU A 158 16.21 -10.91 -1.20
N GLU A 159 15.10 -10.56 -0.52
CA GLU A 159 15.12 -10.40 0.94
C GLU A 159 15.38 -11.73 1.68
N LEU A 160 14.95 -12.88 1.14
CA LEU A 160 15.29 -14.19 1.71
C LEU A 160 16.78 -14.52 1.58
N CYS A 161 17.39 -14.24 0.43
CA CYS A 161 18.84 -14.40 0.25
C CYS A 161 19.62 -13.52 1.23
N GLN A 162 19.17 -12.27 1.44
CA GLN A 162 19.80 -11.37 2.44
C GLN A 162 19.70 -11.90 3.87
N LEU A 163 18.70 -12.76 4.15
CA LEU A 163 18.50 -13.42 5.44
C LEU A 163 19.22 -14.78 5.53
N GLY A 164 19.87 -15.26 4.46
CA GLY A 164 20.50 -16.58 4.40
C GLY A 164 19.50 -17.74 4.38
N ALA A 165 18.29 -17.51 3.85
CA ALA A 165 17.18 -18.46 3.82
C ALA A 165 16.80 -18.87 2.38
N GLU A 166 17.73 -18.83 1.43
CA GLU A 166 17.52 -19.20 0.03
C GLU A 166 17.11 -20.67 -0.16
N ASP A 167 17.57 -21.56 0.72
CA ASP A 167 17.27 -22.99 0.65
C ASP A 167 15.80 -23.28 0.97
N ASP A 168 15.15 -22.40 1.73
CA ASP A 168 13.75 -22.53 2.12
C ASP A 168 12.75 -22.36 0.96
N VAL A 169 13.21 -21.88 -0.20
CA VAL A 169 12.36 -21.57 -1.36
C VAL A 169 12.84 -22.23 -2.66
N ARG A 170 13.87 -23.08 -2.61
CA ARG A 170 14.39 -23.77 -3.79
C ARG A 170 13.31 -24.49 -4.60
N GLY A 171 12.32 -25.11 -3.96
CA GLY A 171 11.21 -25.82 -4.64
C GLY A 171 10.04 -24.95 -5.10
N VAL A 172 9.96 -23.69 -4.65
CA VAL A 172 8.88 -22.75 -5.04
C VAL A 172 9.25 -21.97 -6.30
N VAL A 173 10.57 -21.80 -6.54
CA VAL A 173 11.12 -21.00 -7.65
C VAL A 173 11.75 -21.89 -8.74
N SER A 174 11.58 -23.23 -8.68
CA SER A 174 12.14 -24.14 -9.70
C SER A 174 11.36 -24.06 -11.02
N ASP A 175 12.10 -23.72 -12.10
CA ASP A 175 11.84 -23.73 -13.56
C ASP A 175 10.39 -23.64 -14.09
#